data_AF-A0A377KK78-F1
#
_entry.id   AF-A0A377KK78-F1
#
_cell.length_a   1.000
_cell.length_b   1.000
_cell.length_c   1.000
_cell.angle_alpha   90.00
_cell.angle_beta   90.00
_cell.angle_gamma   90.00
#
_symmetry.space_group_name_H-M   'P 1'
#
loop_
_entity.id
_entity.type
_entity.pdbx_description
1 polymer ?
#
loop_
_entity_poly.entity_id
_entity_poly.type
_entity_poly.pdbx_seq_one_letter_code
_entity_poly.pdbx_strand_id
1 'polypeptide(L)'
;MVDYLVEEKEYVWLKKINDRFPSENAQFDLAFVAKEWQKVVGHYPKTLSERRQVMLALAYLELEMLAEAEVLNKRLKSDELSRKLDEGYQRQALAFLKERKISEAQQALELINQEEEKQILRAYIDQTMIINDFIELYEKKEDHKNSSLWQERLEKIGEGAVETE
;
A
#
# COMPACT_ATOMS: atom_id res chain seq x y z
N MET A 1 15.54 -8.09 -14.86
CA MET A 1 16.31 -7.30 -15.85
C MET A 1 15.82 -7.51 -17.29
N VAL A 2 15.01 -8.55 -17.56
CA VAL A 2 14.30 -8.73 -18.84
C VAL A 2 13.06 -7.83 -18.94
N ASP A 3 12.46 -7.45 -17.80
CA ASP A 3 11.19 -6.68 -17.76
C ASP A 3 11.33 -5.25 -18.26
N TYR A 4 12.44 -4.56 -17.94
CA TYR A 4 12.65 -3.16 -18.32
C TYR A 4 12.70 -2.94 -19.84
N LEU A 5 13.33 -3.85 -20.59
CA LEU A 5 13.42 -3.79 -22.04
C LEU A 5 12.11 -4.20 -22.74
N VAL A 6 11.24 -4.95 -22.06
CA VAL A 6 9.91 -5.32 -22.56
C VAL A 6 8.93 -4.16 -22.36
N GLU A 7 8.96 -3.51 -21.19
CA GLU A 7 8.17 -2.31 -20.89
C GLU A 7 8.46 -1.14 -21.84
N GLU A 8 9.75 -0.83 -22.10
CA GLU A 8 10.11 0.26 -23.02
C GLU A 8 9.67 0.00 -24.47
N LYS A 9 9.77 -1.25 -24.94
CA LYS A 9 9.34 -1.61 -26.30
C LYS A 9 7.82 -1.61 -26.44
N GLU A 10 7.09 -2.08 -25.42
CA GLU A 10 5.64 -2.04 -25.37
C GLU A 10 5.14 -0.57 -25.33
N TYR A 11 5.79 0.29 -24.55
CA TYR A 11 5.50 1.73 -24.49
C TYR A 11 5.65 2.42 -25.85
N VAL A 12 6.80 2.26 -26.52
CA VAL A 12 7.08 2.91 -27.81
C VAL A 12 6.10 2.46 -28.89
N TRP A 13 5.71 1.19 -28.88
CA TRP A 13 4.72 0.65 -29.81
C TRP A 13 3.30 1.16 -29.52
N LEU A 14 2.86 1.12 -28.25
CA LEU A 14 1.56 1.63 -27.82
C LEU A 14 1.42 3.13 -28.12
N LYS A 15 2.47 3.91 -27.87
CA LYS A 15 2.51 5.34 -28.21
C LYS A 15 2.33 5.58 -29.70
N LYS A 16 3.08 4.88 -30.55
CA LYS A 16 2.95 4.99 -32.02
C LYS A 16 1.55 4.62 -32.53
N ILE A 17 0.88 3.65 -31.89
CA ILE A 17 -0.49 3.29 -32.24
C ILE A 17 -1.47 4.34 -31.78
N ASN A 18 -1.35 4.82 -30.53
CA ASN A 18 -2.23 5.85 -30.00
C ASN A 18 -2.11 7.18 -30.78
N ASP A 19 -0.90 7.54 -31.22
CA ASP A 19 -0.67 8.73 -32.04
C ASP A 19 -1.37 8.64 -33.42
N ARG A 20 -1.57 7.42 -33.94
CA ARG A 20 -2.23 7.18 -35.24
C ARG A 20 -3.73 6.90 -35.10
N PHE A 21 -4.14 6.28 -34.00
CA PHE A 21 -5.50 5.84 -33.71
C PHE A 21 -5.81 6.05 -32.22
N PRO A 22 -6.07 7.30 -31.80
CA PRO A 22 -6.34 7.59 -30.40
C PRO A 22 -7.62 6.88 -29.96
N SER A 23 -7.53 6.15 -28.85
CA SER A 23 -8.70 5.53 -28.22
C SER A 23 -8.56 5.58 -26.71
N GLU A 24 -9.68 5.62 -25.99
CA GLU A 24 -9.70 5.62 -24.52
C GLU A 24 -8.96 4.40 -23.95
N ASN A 25 -9.08 3.25 -24.61
CA ASN A 25 -8.36 2.03 -24.27
C ASN A 25 -6.83 2.19 -24.43
N ALA A 26 -6.37 2.77 -25.54
CA ALA A 26 -4.95 3.00 -25.77
C ALA A 26 -4.36 4.08 -24.85
N GLN A 27 -5.14 5.11 -24.50
CA GLN A 27 -4.76 6.13 -23.53
C GLN A 27 -4.61 5.54 -22.13
N PHE A 28 -5.54 4.68 -21.71
CA PHE A 28 -5.46 3.94 -20.46
C PHE A 28 -4.21 3.05 -20.42
N ASP A 29 -4.01 2.20 -21.44
CA ASP A 29 -2.88 1.27 -21.49
C ASP A 29 -1.54 2.04 -21.51
N LEU A 30 -1.47 3.17 -22.24
CA LEU A 30 -0.29 4.03 -22.30
C LEU A 30 0.00 4.71 -20.96
N ALA A 31 -1.02 5.22 -20.27
CA ALA A 31 -0.86 5.82 -18.94
C ALA A 31 -0.35 4.78 -17.94
N PHE A 32 -0.81 3.53 -18.03
CA PHE A 32 -0.36 2.44 -17.17
C PHE A 32 1.11 2.11 -17.41
N VAL A 33 1.52 1.93 -18.66
CA VAL A 33 2.93 1.66 -18.99
C VAL A 33 3.84 2.84 -18.62
N ALA A 34 3.34 4.07 -18.74
CA ALA A 34 4.04 5.29 -18.31
C ALA A 34 4.08 5.49 -16.79
N LYS A 35 3.43 4.61 -16.00
CA LYS A 35 3.28 4.73 -14.54
C LYS A 35 2.61 6.03 -14.10
N GLU A 36 1.75 6.58 -14.95
CA GLU A 36 0.98 7.79 -14.68
C GLU A 36 -0.32 7.41 -13.94
N TRP A 37 -0.18 6.90 -12.71
CA TRP A 37 -1.27 6.25 -11.98
C TRP A 37 -2.53 7.11 -11.83
N GLN A 38 -2.40 8.42 -11.57
CA GLN A 38 -3.56 9.31 -11.50
C GLN A 38 -4.32 9.39 -12.83
N LYS A 39 -3.62 9.30 -13.96
CA LYS A 39 -4.27 9.26 -15.28
C LYS A 39 -4.92 7.90 -15.52
N VAL A 40 -4.31 6.80 -15.08
CA VAL A 40 -4.91 5.46 -15.19
C VAL A 40 -6.27 5.41 -14.49
N VAL A 41 -6.36 5.91 -13.25
CA VAL A 41 -7.63 5.91 -12.50
C VAL A 41 -8.60 6.99 -13.00
N GLY A 42 -8.09 8.08 -13.60
CA GLY A 42 -8.90 9.15 -14.19
C GLY A 42 -9.47 8.82 -15.58
N HIS A 43 -8.88 7.85 -16.29
CA HIS A 43 -9.36 7.40 -17.59
C HIS A 43 -10.21 6.13 -17.43
N TYR A 44 -11.49 6.22 -17.78
CA TYR A 44 -12.34 5.04 -17.84
C TYR A 44 -12.24 4.41 -19.23
N PRO A 45 -11.65 3.20 -19.38
CA PRO A 45 -11.58 2.56 -20.69
C PRO A 45 -13.00 2.15 -21.13
N LYS A 46 -13.27 2.28 -22.44
CA LYS A 46 -14.54 1.82 -23.04
C LYS A 46 -14.85 0.36 -22.72
N THR A 47 -13.82 -0.47 -22.57
CA THR A 47 -13.94 -1.86 -22.12
C THR A 47 -12.95 -2.18 -21.01
N LEU A 48 -13.50 -2.58 -19.86
CA LEU A 48 -12.72 -3.02 -18.70
C LEU A 48 -12.52 -4.54 -18.74
N SER A 49 -11.68 -4.99 -19.69
CA SER A 49 -11.26 -6.40 -19.78
C SER A 49 -10.54 -6.84 -18.50
N GLU A 50 -10.44 -8.14 -18.25
CA GLU A 50 -9.74 -8.66 -17.07
C GLU A 50 -8.31 -8.10 -16.92
N ARG A 51 -7.54 -8.05 -18.01
CA ARG A 51 -6.21 -7.40 -18.03
C ARG A 51 -6.26 -5.95 -17.53
N ARG A 52 -7.25 -5.16 -17.97
CA ARG A 52 -7.39 -3.76 -17.55
C ARG A 52 -7.95 -3.60 -16.14
N GLN A 53 -8.74 -4.56 -15.67
CA GLN A 53 -9.15 -4.62 -14.26
C GLN A 53 -7.93 -4.84 -13.36
N VAL A 54 -7.02 -5.74 -13.74
CA VAL A 54 -5.74 -5.93 -13.02
C VAL A 54 -4.91 -4.65 -13.04
N MET A 55 -4.74 -4.01 -14.21
CA MET A 55 -4.01 -2.73 -14.33
C MET A 55 -4.62 -1.64 -13.44
N LEU A 56 -5.94 -1.52 -13.42
CA LEU A 56 -6.64 -0.54 -12.60
C LEU A 56 -6.50 -0.85 -11.10
N ALA A 57 -6.56 -2.13 -10.70
CA ALA A 57 -6.33 -2.54 -9.32
C ALA A 57 -4.90 -2.22 -8.86
N LEU A 58 -3.90 -2.46 -9.71
CA LEU A 58 -2.51 -2.08 -9.44
C LEU A 58 -2.36 -0.56 -9.34
N ALA A 59 -2.98 0.22 -10.23
CA ALA A 59 -2.93 1.68 -10.16
C ALA A 59 -3.58 2.22 -8.87
N TYR A 60 -4.66 1.60 -8.38
CA TYR A 60 -5.24 1.95 -7.08
C TYR A 60 -4.29 1.63 -5.93
N LEU A 61 -3.62 0.47 -5.95
CA LEU A 61 -2.63 0.10 -4.93
C LEU A 61 -1.46 1.09 -4.88
N GLU A 62 -0.94 1.50 -6.04
CA GLU A 62 0.15 2.49 -6.15
C GLU A 62 -0.25 3.89 -5.66
N LEU A 63 -1.56 4.18 -5.62
CA LEU A 63 -2.11 5.43 -5.08
C LEU A 63 -2.61 5.29 -3.64
N GLU A 64 -2.33 4.17 -2.97
CA GLU A 64 -2.83 3.83 -1.63
C GLU A 64 -4.38 3.87 -1.52
N MET A 65 -5.07 3.67 -2.65
CA MET A 65 -6.53 3.56 -2.76
C MET A 65 -6.97 2.10 -2.53
N LEU A 66 -6.73 1.62 -1.31
CA LEU A 66 -6.86 0.19 -0.96
C LEU A 66 -8.30 -0.34 -1.11
N ALA A 67 -9.31 0.47 -0.78
CA ALA A 67 -10.70 0.06 -0.87
C ALA A 67 -11.14 -0.18 -2.33
N GLU A 68 -10.72 0.68 -3.25
CA GLU A 68 -10.99 0.56 -4.68
C GLU A 68 -10.28 -0.66 -5.29
N ALA A 69 -9.03 -0.90 -4.89
CA ALA A 69 -8.28 -2.10 -5.27
C ALA A 69 -8.97 -3.38 -4.76
N GLU A 70 -9.48 -3.38 -3.54
CA GLU A 70 -10.20 -4.50 -2.95
C GLU A 70 -11.49 -4.84 -3.73
N VAL A 71 -12.26 -3.82 -4.14
CA VAL A 71 -13.47 -4.00 -4.95
C VAL A 71 -13.17 -4.73 -6.26
N LEU A 72 -12.06 -4.40 -6.93
CA LEU A 72 -11.63 -5.10 -8.13
C LEU A 72 -11.14 -6.52 -7.81
N ASN A 73 -10.36 -6.70 -6.74
CA ASN A 73 -9.83 -8.02 -6.39
C ASN A 73 -10.94 -9.01 -5.96
N LYS A 74 -12.05 -8.55 -5.37
CA LYS A 74 -13.23 -9.40 -5.09
C LYS A 74 -13.77 -10.09 -6.35
N ARG A 75 -13.62 -9.45 -7.52
CA ARG A 75 -14.02 -10.02 -8.82
C ARG A 75 -12.91 -10.87 -9.44
N LEU A 76 -11.69 -10.37 -9.40
CA LEU A 76 -10.52 -11.01 -10.02
C LEU A 76 -10.05 -12.26 -9.27
N LYS A 77 -10.25 -12.29 -7.95
CA LYS A 77 -9.79 -13.35 -7.05
C LYS A 77 -8.29 -13.66 -7.25
N SER A 78 -7.47 -12.61 -7.38
CA SER A 78 -6.04 -12.76 -7.60
C SER A 78 -5.31 -12.82 -6.27
N ASP A 79 -4.61 -13.93 -6.02
CA ASP A 79 -3.77 -14.10 -4.83
C ASP A 79 -2.66 -13.05 -4.76
N GLU A 80 -2.13 -12.63 -5.92
CA GLU A 80 -1.10 -11.58 -5.99
C GLU A 80 -1.64 -10.22 -5.55
N LEU A 81 -2.84 -9.84 -6.02
CA LEU A 81 -3.49 -8.61 -5.58
C LEU A 81 -3.88 -8.67 -4.10
N SER A 82 -4.29 -9.84 -3.61
CA SER A 82 -4.57 -10.04 -2.18
C SER A 82 -3.32 -9.79 -1.33
N ARG A 83 -2.15 -10.30 -1.72
CA ARG A 83 -0.89 -10.03 -1.01
C ARG A 83 -0.53 -8.54 -1.02
N LYS A 84 -0.65 -7.87 -2.17
CA LYS A 84 -0.38 -6.43 -2.27
C LYS A 84 -1.36 -5.58 -1.44
N LEU A 85 -2.61 -6.00 -1.34
CA LEU A 85 -3.60 -5.37 -0.46
C LEU A 85 -3.20 -5.53 1.02
N ASP A 86 -2.81 -6.73 1.42
CA ASP A 86 -2.35 -7.00 2.79
C ASP A 86 -1.13 -6.15 3.15
N GLU A 87 -0.13 -6.06 2.25
CA GLU A 87 1.02 -5.15 2.39
C GLU A 87 0.59 -3.67 2.53
N GLY A 88 -0.41 -3.24 1.75
CA GLY A 88 -0.96 -1.88 1.81
C GLY A 88 -1.64 -1.59 3.15
N TYR A 89 -2.50 -2.50 3.62
CA TYR A 89 -3.16 -2.36 4.92
C TYR A 89 -2.17 -2.38 6.07
N GLN A 90 -1.09 -3.18 5.96
CA GLN A 90 -0.02 -3.18 6.95
C GLN A 90 0.72 -1.84 7.00
N ARG A 91 1.07 -1.24 5.85
CA ARG A 91 1.65 0.11 5.79
C ARG A 91 0.73 1.16 6.40
N GLN A 92 -0.56 1.11 6.05
CA GLN A 92 -1.57 2.02 6.61
C GLN A 92 -1.69 1.86 8.13
N ALA A 93 -1.72 0.63 8.63
CA ALA A 93 -1.80 0.34 10.05
C ALA A 93 -0.55 0.85 10.80
N LEU A 94 0.64 0.64 10.24
CA LEU A 94 1.88 1.18 10.82
C LEU A 94 1.86 2.71 10.92
N ALA A 95 1.34 3.41 9.93
CA ALA A 95 1.16 4.86 10.00
C ALA A 95 0.20 5.26 11.13
N PHE A 96 -0.91 4.54 11.30
CA PHE A 96 -1.82 4.77 12.43
C PHE A 96 -1.16 4.50 13.78
N LEU A 97 -0.33 3.46 13.90
CA LEU A 97 0.40 3.16 15.14
C LEU A 97 1.35 4.29 15.53
N LYS A 98 2.10 4.86 14.58
CA LYS A 98 2.96 6.03 14.83
C LYS A 98 2.16 7.24 15.33
N GLU A 99 0.93 7.40 14.86
CA GLU A 99 -0.02 8.43 15.32
C GLU A 99 -0.78 8.04 16.62
N ARG A 100 -0.44 6.92 17.26
CA ARG A 100 -1.11 6.37 18.46
C ARG A 100 -2.59 6.00 18.25
N LYS A 101 -3.00 5.80 17.00
CA LYS A 101 -4.37 5.42 16.57
C LYS A 101 -4.56 3.90 16.56
N ILE A 102 -4.59 3.30 17.77
CA ILE A 102 -4.67 1.84 17.93
C ILE A 102 -5.95 1.26 17.30
N SER A 103 -7.09 1.92 17.45
CA SER A 103 -8.37 1.42 16.94
C SER A 103 -8.39 1.36 15.41
N GLU A 104 -7.80 2.32 14.73
CA GLU A 104 -7.68 2.36 13.28
C GLU A 104 -6.70 1.30 12.77
N ALA A 105 -5.59 1.06 13.48
CA ALA A 105 -4.68 -0.04 13.17
C ALA A 105 -5.35 -1.42 13.32
N GLN A 106 -6.22 -1.59 14.34
CA GLN A 106 -7.02 -2.80 14.52
C GLN A 106 -8.05 -2.98 13.39
N GLN A 107 -8.67 -1.91 12.90
CA GLN A 107 -9.56 -1.99 11.75
C GLN A 107 -8.82 -2.45 10.49
N ALA A 108 -7.62 -1.92 10.24
CA ALA A 108 -6.78 -2.36 9.12
C ALA A 108 -6.36 -3.83 9.25
N LEU A 109 -6.05 -4.30 10.46
CA LEU A 109 -5.75 -5.71 10.74
C LEU A 109 -6.87 -6.67 10.30
N GLU A 110 -8.14 -6.29 10.51
CA GLU A 110 -9.28 -7.12 10.11
C GLU A 110 -9.43 -7.24 8.59
N LEU A 111 -8.86 -6.31 7.82
CA LEU A 111 -8.90 -6.31 6.35
C LEU A 111 -7.79 -7.15 5.71
N ILE A 112 -6.74 -7.49 6.47
CA ILE A 112 -5.67 -8.38 6.01
C ILE A 112 -6.22 -9.80 5.85
N ASN A 113 -5.78 -10.53 4.82
CA ASN A 113 -6.21 -11.90 4.56
C ASN A 113 -5.21 -12.94 5.09
N GLN A 114 -3.92 -12.73 4.85
CA GLN A 114 -2.87 -13.66 5.26
C GLN A 114 -2.67 -13.64 6.77
N GLU A 115 -2.77 -14.80 7.42
CA GLU A 115 -2.60 -14.91 8.88
C GLU A 115 -1.17 -14.55 9.31
N GLU A 116 -0.16 -14.84 8.48
CA GLU A 116 1.23 -14.44 8.73
C GLU A 116 1.36 -12.91 8.87
N GLU A 117 0.77 -12.16 7.94
CA GLU A 117 0.75 -10.69 8.00
C GLU A 117 -0.07 -10.17 9.19
N LYS A 118 -1.17 -10.84 9.55
CA LYS A 118 -1.92 -10.51 10.77
C LYS A 118 -1.08 -10.66 12.02
N GLN A 119 -0.31 -11.74 12.13
CA GLN A 119 0.54 -11.98 13.30
C GLN A 119 1.61 -10.90 13.43
N ILE A 120 2.24 -10.51 12.32
CA ILE A 120 3.22 -9.42 12.30
C ILE A 120 2.57 -8.12 12.78
N LEU A 121 1.41 -7.75 12.23
CA LEU A 121 0.74 -6.51 12.62
C LEU A 121 0.24 -6.54 14.07
N ARG A 122 -0.27 -7.68 14.56
CA ARG A 122 -0.64 -7.85 15.98
C ARG A 122 0.54 -7.59 16.91
N ALA A 123 1.72 -8.12 16.58
CA ALA A 123 2.93 -7.87 17.37
C ALA A 123 3.28 -6.38 17.42
N TYR A 124 3.14 -5.64 16.31
CA TYR A 124 3.35 -4.20 16.29
C TYR A 124 2.28 -3.42 17.07
N ILE A 125 1.01 -3.84 17.04
CA ILE A 125 -0.05 -3.26 17.86
C ILE A 125 0.29 -3.44 19.35
N ASP A 126 0.63 -4.66 19.77
CA ASP A 126 0.98 -4.96 21.17
C ASP A 126 2.20 -4.16 21.62
N GLN A 127 3.25 -4.10 20.79
CA GLN A 127 4.43 -3.30 21.06
C GLN A 127 4.09 -1.81 21.18
N THR A 128 3.21 -1.28 20.33
CA THR A 128 2.78 0.12 20.37
C THR A 128 1.99 0.43 21.65
N MET A 129 1.13 -0.48 22.11
CA MET A 129 0.42 -0.33 23.38
C MET A 129 1.39 -0.22 24.56
N ILE A 130 2.40 -1.09 24.62
CA ILE A 130 3.45 -1.02 25.65
C ILE A 130 4.22 0.31 25.58
N ILE A 131 4.60 0.75 24.38
CA ILE A 131 5.28 2.04 24.18
C ILE A 131 4.40 3.19 24.69
N ASN A 132 3.12 3.20 24.37
CA ASN A 132 2.16 4.21 24.84
C ASN A 132 2.06 4.23 26.37
N ASP A 133 1.98 3.07 27.03
CA ASP A 133 1.95 2.99 28.49
C ASP A 133 3.20 3.63 29.12
N PHE A 134 4.37 3.43 28.53
CA PHE A 134 5.60 4.07 28.99
C PHE A 134 5.61 5.57 28.75
N ILE A 135 5.17 6.04 27.57
CA ILE A 135 5.04 7.48 27.28
C ILE A 135 4.16 8.13 28.35
N GLU A 136 2.98 7.58 28.61
CA GLU A 136 2.05 8.10 29.62
C GLU A 136 2.63 8.07 31.04
N LEU A 137 3.36 7.00 31.40
CA LEU A 137 4.02 6.88 32.69
C LEU A 137 5.03 8.01 32.91
N TYR A 138 5.85 8.31 31.90
CA TYR A 138 6.90 9.34 32.01
C TYR A 138 6.34 10.76 31.88
N GLU A 139 5.28 10.96 31.09
CA GLU A 139 4.51 12.21 31.08
C GLU A 139 3.94 12.53 32.46
N LYS A 140 3.31 11.56 33.13
CA LYS A 140 2.78 11.71 34.50
C LYS A 140 3.86 12.00 35.54
N LYS A 141 5.11 11.60 35.29
CA LYS A 141 6.27 11.85 36.15
C LYS A 141 7.00 13.16 35.82
N GLU A 142 6.55 13.89 34.80
CA GLU A 142 7.24 15.06 34.25
C GLU A 142 8.69 14.75 33.80
N ASP A 143 8.96 13.49 33.44
CA ASP A 143 10.27 13.02 32.97
C ASP A 143 10.32 13.12 31.45
N HIS A 144 10.53 14.35 30.97
CA HIS A 144 10.56 14.66 29.54
C HIS A 144 11.63 13.87 28.79
N LYS A 145 12.79 13.58 29.43
CA LYS A 145 13.87 12.84 28.78
C LYS A 145 13.43 11.41 28.43
N ASN A 146 12.85 10.70 29.39
CA ASN A 146 12.38 9.34 29.13
C ASN A 146 11.13 9.33 28.24
N SER A 147 10.20 10.28 28.41
CA SER A 147 9.05 10.42 27.50
C SER A 147 9.49 10.56 26.04
N SER A 148 10.45 11.46 25.75
CA SER A 148 11.01 11.63 24.40
C SER A 148 11.71 10.38 23.88
N LEU A 149 12.45 9.64 24.71
CA LEU A 149 13.06 8.36 24.30
C LEU A 149 12.02 7.34 23.83
N TRP A 150 10.85 7.26 24.49
CA TRP A 150 9.79 6.34 24.10
C TRP A 150 9.02 6.82 22.88
N GLN A 151 8.86 8.14 22.69
CA GLN A 151 8.34 8.70 21.43
C GLN A 151 9.25 8.38 20.24
N GLU A 152 10.58 8.47 20.39
CA GLU A 152 11.53 8.06 19.33
C GLU A 152 11.42 6.57 18.99
N ARG A 153 11.09 5.72 19.98
CA ARG A 153 10.85 4.29 19.73
C ARG A 153 9.55 4.05 18.99
N LEU A 154 8.51 4.85 19.28
CA LEU A 154 7.24 4.79 18.57
C LEU A 154 7.44 5.12 17.08
N GLU A 155 8.21 6.17 16.76
CA GLU A 155 8.50 6.56 15.37
C GLU A 155 9.20 5.45 14.57
N LYS A 156 9.92 4.56 15.26
CA LYS A 156 10.64 3.41 14.66
C LYS A 156 9.83 2.13 14.62
N ILE A 157 8.54 2.15 15.00
CA ILE A 157 7.70 0.95 14.88
C ILE A 157 7.64 0.48 13.42
N GLY A 158 7.81 -0.82 13.19
CA GLY A 158 7.91 -1.38 11.84
C GLY A 158 9.27 -1.21 11.15
N GLU A 159 10.21 -0.47 11.75
CA GLU A 159 11.57 -0.28 11.21
C GLU A 159 12.55 -1.21 11.94
N GLY A 160 12.52 -2.52 11.63
CA GLY A 160 13.43 -3.44 12.32
C GLY A 160 13.21 -4.94 12.11
N ALA A 161 13.66 -5.43 10.95
CA ALA A 161 14.32 -6.73 10.80
C ALA A 161 15.57 -6.57 9.90
N VAL A 162 16.31 -5.47 10.08
CA VAL A 162 17.64 -5.29 9.47
C VAL A 162 18.61 -5.01 10.61
N GLU A 163 18.90 -6.04 11.40
CA GLU A 163 20.14 -6.10 12.14
C GLU A 163 21.23 -6.46 11.12
N THR A 164 21.99 -5.46 10.69
CA THR A 164 23.30 -5.68 10.09
C THR A 164 24.23 -6.21 11.19
N GLU A 165 24.50 -7.51 11.19
CA GLU A 165 25.72 -8.07 11.77
C GLU A 165 26.94 -7.80 10.88
#